data_AF-A0A0F4LLF4-F1
#
_entry.id   AF-A0A0F4LLF4-F1
#
_cell.length_a   1.000
_cell.length_b   1.000
_cell.length_c   1.000
_cell.angle_alpha   90.00
_cell.angle_beta   90.00
_cell.angle_gamma   90.00
#
_symmetry.space_group_name_H-M   'P 1'
#
loop_
_entity.id
_entity.type
_entity.pdbx_description
1 polymer ?
#
loop_
_entity_poly.entity_id
_entity_poly.type
_entity_poly.pdbx_seq_one_letter_code
_entity_poly.pdbx_strand_id
1 'polypeptide(L)'
;MIMTKTVENIFNFTEEDDIEIRETRTLDKWIINLAQFLKTEKAQLFKLYGLKGNDKLKNNRKFSDMVDDQIYEVYKNAFPEELLQEHNLTIARDDFEAVMYLDPELVTRGLISDEEYVKCFSF
;
A
#
# COMPACT_ATOMS: atom_id res chain seq x y z
N MET A 1 -2.33 -47.88 -29.04
CA MET A 1 -1.34 -48.55 -28.17
C MET A 1 0.05 -48.15 -28.64
N ILE A 2 0.73 -47.27 -27.89
CA ILE A 2 2.17 -47.24 -27.62
C ILE A 2 2.38 -46.12 -26.58
N MET A 3 2.69 -46.60 -25.38
CA MET A 3 3.45 -46.05 -24.25
C MET A 3 3.73 -44.55 -24.16
N THR A 4 3.12 -43.99 -23.11
CA THR A 4 3.63 -43.00 -22.17
C THR A 4 5.15 -42.93 -22.07
N LYS A 5 5.71 -41.74 -22.29
CA LYS A 5 6.87 -41.25 -21.54
C LYS A 5 6.45 -40.02 -20.77
N THR A 6 6.16 -40.27 -19.51
CA THR A 6 6.11 -39.33 -18.40
C THR A 6 7.39 -38.50 -18.42
N VAL A 7 7.26 -37.17 -18.53
CA VAL A 7 8.32 -36.25 -18.12
C VAL A 7 8.04 -35.97 -16.66
N GLU A 8 8.91 -36.50 -15.81
CA GLU A 8 8.85 -36.39 -14.36
C GLU A 8 9.11 -34.95 -13.90
N ASN A 9 8.23 -34.51 -12.98
CA ASN A 9 8.44 -33.58 -11.87
C ASN A 9 9.63 -32.61 -11.93
N ILE A 10 9.34 -31.33 -12.14
CA ILE A 10 9.90 -30.26 -11.31
C ILE A 10 8.78 -29.25 -11.08
N PHE A 11 7.97 -29.45 -10.04
CA PHE A 11 7.38 -28.40 -9.22
C PHE A 11 6.71 -29.10 -8.03
N ASN A 12 7.53 -29.56 -7.08
CA ASN A 12 7.07 -29.73 -5.71
C ASN A 12 6.81 -28.33 -5.16
N PHE A 13 5.60 -27.82 -5.35
CA PHE A 13 5.07 -26.83 -4.43
C PHE A 13 4.52 -27.61 -3.25
N THR A 14 5.27 -27.61 -2.16
CA THR A 14 4.74 -27.93 -0.85
C THR A 14 3.57 -27.00 -0.58
N GLU A 15 2.38 -27.57 -0.41
CA GLU A 15 1.29 -26.95 0.35
C GLU A 15 1.85 -26.66 1.75
N GLU A 16 2.20 -25.42 2.03
CA GLU A 16 2.36 -24.85 3.38
C GLU A 16 2.70 -23.36 3.22
N ASP A 17 1.66 -22.63 2.83
CA ASP A 17 1.21 -21.40 3.45
C ASP A 17 0.04 -21.00 2.57
N ASP A 18 -1.16 -21.42 2.98
CA ASP A 18 -2.36 -20.69 2.65
C ASP A 18 -2.06 -19.24 3.08
N ILE A 19 -1.56 -18.42 2.15
CA ILE A 19 -1.75 -16.99 2.23
C ILE A 19 -3.26 -16.88 2.12
N GLU A 20 -3.91 -16.93 3.29
CA GLU A 20 -5.27 -16.46 3.46
C GLU A 20 -5.35 -15.23 2.58
N ILE A 21 -6.13 -15.35 1.51
CA ILE A 21 -6.70 -14.19 0.88
C ILE A 21 -7.30 -13.45 2.08
N ARG A 22 -6.66 -12.36 2.54
CA ARG A 22 -7.18 -11.53 3.64
C ARG A 22 -8.44 -10.89 3.09
N GLU A 23 -9.51 -11.67 3.04
CA GLU A 23 -10.82 -11.28 2.60
C GLU A 23 -11.31 -10.23 3.61
N THR A 24 -11.49 -9.01 3.09
CA THR A 24 -11.98 -7.80 3.76
C THR A 24 -11.03 -7.08 4.72
N ARG A 25 -10.05 -6.36 4.15
CA ARG A 25 -9.46 -5.20 4.83
C ARG A 25 -10.54 -4.12 4.94
N THR A 26 -10.97 -3.80 6.15
CA THR A 26 -12.00 -2.79 6.38
C THR A 26 -11.36 -1.42 6.42
N LEU A 27 -11.92 -0.47 5.68
CA LEU A 27 -11.50 0.92 5.71
C LEU A 27 -12.03 1.59 7.00
N ASP A 28 -11.21 2.41 7.64
CA ASP A 28 -11.63 3.26 8.75
C ASP A 28 -11.04 4.67 8.64
N LYS A 29 -11.48 5.57 9.51
CA LYS A 29 -11.02 6.97 9.50
C LYS A 29 -9.53 7.11 9.74
N TRP A 30 -8.93 6.22 10.51
CA TRP A 30 -7.50 6.26 10.77
C TRP A 30 -6.71 5.95 9.51
N ILE A 31 -7.10 4.90 8.78
CA ILE A 31 -6.52 4.54 7.47
C ILE A 31 -6.71 5.67 6.46
N ILE A 32 -7.88 6.30 6.43
CA ILE A 32 -8.13 7.47 5.55
C ILE A 32 -7.19 8.63 5.87
N ASN A 33 -7.02 8.95 7.15
CA ASN A 33 -6.12 10.02 7.59
C ASN A 33 -4.66 9.67 7.28
N LEU A 34 -4.26 8.41 7.46
CA LEU A 34 -2.94 7.93 7.10
C LEU A 34 -2.71 8.07 5.59
N ALA A 35 -3.66 7.65 4.74
CA ALA A 35 -3.57 7.81 3.29
C ALA A 35 -3.42 9.29 2.90
N GLN A 36 -4.19 10.18 3.52
CA GLN A 36 -4.08 11.62 3.27
C GLN A 36 -2.70 12.16 3.70
N PHE A 37 -2.20 11.73 4.85
CA PHE A 37 -0.88 12.10 5.35
C PHE A 37 0.22 11.67 4.36
N LEU A 38 0.27 10.38 4.00
CA LEU A 38 1.31 9.84 3.10
C LEU A 38 1.31 10.54 1.74
N LYS A 39 0.12 10.77 1.16
CA LYS A 39 -0.02 11.51 -0.11
C LYS A 39 0.44 12.95 0.01
N THR A 40 0.17 13.59 1.15
CA THR A 40 0.59 14.96 1.43
C THR A 40 2.11 15.04 1.53
N GLU A 41 2.74 14.13 2.27
CA GLU A 41 4.20 14.06 2.41
C GLU A 41 4.87 13.79 1.05
N LYS A 42 4.34 12.84 0.27
CA LYS A 42 4.79 12.60 -1.10
C LYS A 42 4.73 13.88 -1.93
N ALA A 43 3.59 14.58 -1.94
CA ALA A 43 3.42 15.83 -2.68
C ALA A 43 4.39 16.93 -2.20
N GLN A 44 4.67 17.03 -0.90
CA GLN A 44 5.65 17.96 -0.35
C GLN A 44 7.07 17.64 -0.83
N LEU A 45 7.48 16.37 -0.82
CA LEU A 45 8.77 15.96 -1.37
C LEU A 45 8.89 16.33 -2.85
N PHE A 46 7.88 16.01 -3.67
CA PHE A 46 7.86 16.43 -5.08
C PHE A 46 8.03 17.94 -5.26
N LYS A 47 7.38 18.76 -4.43
CA LYS A 47 7.54 20.22 -4.44
C LYS A 47 8.96 20.64 -4.07
N LEU A 48 9.54 20.07 -2.99
CA LEU A 48 10.90 20.38 -2.53
C LEU A 48 11.95 20.02 -3.60
N TYR A 49 11.84 18.86 -4.24
CA TYR A 49 12.73 18.49 -5.33
C TYR A 49 12.52 19.35 -6.59
N GLY A 50 11.28 19.78 -6.87
CA GLY A 50 10.99 20.75 -7.92
C GLY A 50 11.66 22.11 -7.69
N LEU A 51 11.65 22.61 -6.45
CA LEU A 51 12.32 23.86 -6.06
C LEU A 51 13.85 23.81 -6.24
N LYS A 52 14.46 22.61 -6.26
CA LYS A 52 15.90 22.41 -6.55
C LYS A 52 16.23 22.49 -8.05
N GLY A 53 15.30 22.96 -8.90
CA GLY A 53 15.51 23.14 -10.35
C GLY A 53 15.33 21.86 -11.17
N ASN A 54 14.73 20.83 -10.59
CA ASN A 54 14.59 19.49 -11.19
C ASN A 54 13.17 19.21 -11.71
N ASP A 55 12.52 20.20 -12.34
CA ASP A 55 11.15 20.06 -12.87
C ASP A 55 10.98 18.92 -13.88
N LYS A 56 12.07 18.46 -14.52
CA LYS A 56 12.08 17.30 -15.43
C LYS A 56 11.85 15.95 -14.73
N LEU A 57 11.90 15.89 -13.39
CA LEU A 57 11.75 14.65 -12.64
C LEU A 57 10.30 14.31 -12.24
N LYS A 58 9.34 15.24 -12.39
CA LYS A 58 7.95 15.04 -11.95
C LYS A 58 7.26 13.83 -12.59
N ASN A 59 7.63 13.47 -13.82
CA ASN A 59 7.06 12.32 -14.55
C ASN A 59 8.04 11.14 -14.65
N ASN A 60 9.13 11.15 -13.89
CA ASN A 60 10.11 10.07 -13.92
C ASN A 60 9.72 8.98 -12.91
N ARG A 61 9.37 7.80 -13.40
CA ARG A 61 8.98 6.64 -12.56
C ARG A 61 10.04 6.32 -11.50
N LYS A 62 11.32 6.27 -11.88
CA LYS A 62 12.42 6.01 -10.93
C LYS A 62 12.46 7.03 -9.79
N PHE A 63 12.11 8.28 -10.09
CA PHE A 63 12.07 9.33 -9.08
C PHE A 63 10.85 9.16 -8.16
N SER A 64 9.68 8.78 -8.70
CA SER A 64 8.51 8.41 -7.88
C SER A 64 8.84 7.24 -6.95
N ASP A 65 9.48 6.19 -7.46
CA ASP A 65 9.85 5.02 -6.67
C ASP A 65 10.81 5.40 -5.53
N MET A 66 11.81 6.26 -5.81
CA MET A 66 12.72 6.79 -4.79
C MET A 66 12.00 7.62 -3.72
N VAL A 67 10.98 8.40 -4.11
CA VAL A 67 10.17 9.17 -3.15
C VAL A 67 9.32 8.21 -2.32
N ASP A 68 8.74 7.17 -2.94
CA ASP A 68 7.95 6.16 -2.23
C ASP A 68 8.79 5.41 -1.20
N ASP A 69 10.06 5.10 -1.50
CA ASP A 69 10.98 4.51 -0.54
C ASP A 69 11.25 5.43 0.66
N GLN A 70 11.39 6.74 0.43
CA GLN A 70 11.54 7.71 1.52
C GLN A 70 10.29 7.77 2.39
N ILE A 71 9.10 7.76 1.78
CA ILE A 71 7.86 7.77 2.56
C ILE A 71 7.60 6.43 3.26
N TYR A 72 8.00 5.31 2.66
CA TYR A 72 7.92 4.00 3.30
C TYR A 72 8.78 3.93 4.57
N GLU A 73 9.98 4.53 4.55
CA GLU A 73 10.78 4.66 5.77
C GLU A 73 10.09 5.53 6.83
N VAL A 74 9.37 6.58 6.43
CA VAL A 74 8.54 7.34 7.38
C VAL A 74 7.42 6.46 7.95
N TYR A 75 6.71 5.73 7.11
CA TYR A 75 5.64 4.81 7.54
C TYR A 75 6.15 3.79 8.56
N LYS A 76 7.26 3.11 8.26
CA LYS A 76 7.85 2.09 9.12
C LYS A 76 8.34 2.64 10.47
N ASN A 77 8.89 3.85 10.48
CA ASN A 77 9.51 4.41 11.69
C ASN A 77 8.56 5.28 12.53
N ALA A 78 7.50 5.85 11.92
CA ALA A 78 6.57 6.74 12.61
C ALA A 78 5.40 6.01 13.27
N PHE A 79 5.04 4.82 12.78
CA PHE A 79 3.88 4.07 13.27
C PHE A 79 4.32 2.74 13.90
N PRO A 80 4.08 2.54 15.21
CA PRO A 80 4.34 1.28 15.89
C PRO A 80 3.54 0.13 15.27
N GLU A 81 4.09 -1.09 15.31
CA GLU A 81 3.44 -2.27 14.73
C GLU A 81 2.09 -2.56 15.38
N GLU A 82 1.97 -2.34 16.70
CA GLU A 82 0.71 -2.56 17.43
C GLU A 82 -0.40 -1.64 16.92
N LEU A 83 -0.07 -0.36 16.65
CA LEU A 83 -1.01 0.60 16.11
C LEU A 83 -1.45 0.22 14.69
N LEU A 84 -0.54 -0.29 13.87
CA LEU A 84 -0.89 -0.77 12.53
C LEU A 84 -1.83 -1.99 12.60
N GLN A 85 -1.56 -2.92 13.51
CA GLN A 85 -2.37 -4.11 13.71
C GLN A 85 -3.80 -3.79 14.19
N GLU A 86 -3.99 -2.76 15.03
CA GLU A 86 -5.32 -2.27 15.44
C GLU A 86 -6.20 -1.87 14.23
N HIS A 87 -5.57 -1.48 13.12
CA HIS A 87 -6.20 -1.06 11.88
C HIS A 87 -6.07 -2.09 10.75
N ASN A 88 -5.79 -3.37 11.07
CA ASN A 88 -5.61 -4.46 10.09
C ASN A 88 -4.50 -4.21 9.05
N LEU A 89 -3.47 -3.43 9.42
CA LEU A 89 -2.29 -3.16 8.63
C LEU A 89 -1.05 -3.81 9.25
N THR A 90 0.01 -3.90 8.46
CA THR A 90 1.33 -4.40 8.87
C THR A 90 2.43 -3.46 8.36
N ILE A 91 3.65 -3.64 8.85
CA ILE A 91 4.82 -2.91 8.34
C ILE A 91 5.23 -3.30 6.90
N ALA A 92 4.54 -4.28 6.29
CA ALA A 92 4.86 -4.77 4.96
C ALA A 92 4.73 -3.67 3.90
N ARG A 93 5.57 -3.76 2.87
CA ARG A 93 5.55 -2.79 1.76
C ARG A 93 4.20 -2.78 1.04
N ASP A 94 3.57 -3.93 0.89
CA ASP A 94 2.29 -4.06 0.20
C ASP A 94 1.16 -3.29 0.90
N ASP A 95 1.14 -3.30 2.24
CA ASP A 95 0.16 -2.55 3.04
C ASP A 95 0.39 -1.04 2.95
N PHE A 96 1.66 -0.62 2.98
CA PHE A 96 2.01 0.76 2.70
C PHE A 96 1.53 1.22 1.31
N GLU A 97 1.76 0.41 0.28
CA GLU A 97 1.37 0.76 -1.09
C GLU A 97 -0.16 0.80 -1.23
N ALA A 98 -0.89 -0.15 -0.64
CA ALA A 98 -2.35 -0.14 -0.61
C ALA A 98 -2.90 1.15 0.00
N VAL A 99 -2.34 1.61 1.12
CA VAL A 99 -2.77 2.86 1.78
C VAL A 99 -2.34 4.10 0.98
N MET A 100 -1.09 4.15 0.50
CA MET A 100 -0.56 5.28 -0.27
C MET A 100 -1.35 5.52 -1.56
N TYR A 101 -1.80 4.43 -2.21
CA TYR A 101 -2.50 4.46 -3.48
C TYR A 101 -4.00 4.23 -3.39
N LEU A 102 -4.59 4.40 -2.19
CA LEU A 102 -6.04 4.40 -2.01
C LEU A 102 -6.71 5.33 -3.02
N ASP A 103 -7.90 4.98 -3.53
CA ASP A 103 -8.61 5.84 -4.47
C ASP A 103 -8.85 7.24 -3.86
N PRO A 104 -8.43 8.34 -4.52
CA PRO A 104 -8.71 9.71 -4.05
C PRO A 104 -10.19 9.98 -3.75
N GLU A 105 -11.12 9.34 -4.46
CA GLU A 105 -12.54 9.46 -4.20
C GLU A 105 -12.92 8.79 -2.87
N LEU A 106 -12.36 7.61 -2.58
CA LEU A 106 -12.55 6.94 -1.30
C LEU A 106 -11.95 7.75 -0.15
N VAL A 107 -10.77 8.35 -0.32
CA VAL A 107 -10.19 9.26 0.68
C VAL A 107 -11.12 10.43 0.94
N THR A 108 -11.56 11.10 -0.13
CA THR A 108 -12.41 12.29 -0.02
C THR A 108 -13.74 11.97 0.67
N ARG A 109 -14.40 10.87 0.26
CA ARG A 109 -15.64 10.39 0.89
C ARG A 109 -15.39 10.03 2.36
N GLY A 110 -14.33 9.29 2.65
CA GLY A 110 -13.97 8.89 4.00
C GLY A 110 -13.73 10.06 4.97
N LEU A 111 -13.18 11.18 4.46
CA LEU A 111 -12.95 12.39 5.27
C LEU A 111 -14.23 13.15 5.63
N ILE A 112 -15.25 13.11 4.78
CA ILE A 112 -16.51 13.85 4.98
C ILE A 112 -17.63 12.98 5.57
N SER A 113 -17.45 11.66 5.59
CA SER A 113 -18.44 10.71 6.10
C SER A 113 -18.28 10.38 7.58
N ASP A 114 -19.35 9.88 8.18
CA ASP A 114 -19.32 9.30 9.53
C ASP A 114 -18.57 7.97 9.56
N GLU A 115 -18.03 7.60 10.72
CA GLU A 115 -17.13 6.46 10.86
C GLU A 115 -17.81 5.12 10.51
N GLU A 116 -19.10 4.96 10.85
CA GLU A 116 -19.89 3.78 10.49
C GLU A 116 -20.02 3.59 8.98
N TYR A 117 -20.09 4.68 8.22
CA TYR A 117 -20.19 4.64 6.76
C TYR A 117 -18.87 4.20 6.12
N VAL A 118 -17.73 4.63 6.68
CA VAL A 118 -16.40 4.28 6.18
C VAL A 118 -16.14 2.78 6.32
N LYS A 119 -16.62 2.17 7.42
CA LYS A 119 -16.48 0.73 7.69
C LYS A 119 -17.18 -0.17 6.67
N CYS A 120 -18.03 0.38 5.79
CA CYS A 120 -18.65 -0.37 4.71
C CYS A 120 -17.73 -0.58 3.48
N PHE A 121 -16.55 0.04 3.45
CA PHE A 121 -15.62 -0.03 2.32
C PHE A 121 -14.42 -0.94 2.62
N SER A 122 -13.84 -1.48 1.55
CA SER A 122 -12.57 -2.21 1.58
C SER A 122 -11.56 -1.58 0.62
N PHE A 123 -10.28 -1.91 0.79
CA PHE A 123 -9.16 -1.36 0.03
C PHE A 123 -8.00 -2.35 -0.11
#